data_AF-A0A3N5TYM9-F1
#
_entry.id   AF-A0A3N5TYM9-F1
#
_cell.length_a   1.000
_cell.length_b   1.000
_cell.length_c   1.000
_cell.angle_alpha   90.00
_cell.angle_beta   90.00
_cell.angle_gamma   90.00
#
_symmetry.space_group_name_H-M   'P 1'
#
loop_
_entity.id
_entity.type
_entity.pdbx_description
1 polymer ?
#
loop_
_entity_poly.entity_id
_entity_poly.type
_entity_poly.pdbx_seq_one_letter_code
_entity_poly.pdbx_strand_id
1 'polypeptide(L)'
;MKVNVIGGGWVTAVHWGRMTDGAKPIMAEGDPLIPPADEIYLNPPVRYRRFDSYCQIGCAAVALALKDAGMDRAERTQPIGIIASTRYGCFETDLAFYATAREEEGIYASPNLFAFTLPGIAISEAAIHFKLTGPTFTVGDPIGQRGHSALGIAVDLLSSGTCRTVLTGWLDAGNRLLQQKTADDDGVRGAIFIALSTGHAEKAIQHIRQKDSELLAESGMKICTIMDLVN
;
A
#
# COMPACT_ATOMS: atom_id res chain seq x y z
N MET A 1 1.60 22.84 -7.11
CA MET A 1 1.85 21.93 -8.27
C MET A 1 0.59 21.14 -8.61
N LYS A 2 0.38 20.73 -9.87
CA LYS A 2 -0.70 19.80 -10.28
C LYS A 2 -0.15 18.38 -10.40
N VAL A 3 -0.78 17.42 -9.74
CA VAL A 3 -0.46 15.98 -9.77
C VAL A 3 -1.68 15.22 -10.28
N ASN A 4 -1.46 14.20 -11.10
CA ASN A 4 -2.51 13.35 -11.66
C ASN A 4 -2.63 12.07 -10.84
N VAL A 5 -3.84 11.72 -10.41
CA VAL A 5 -4.16 10.36 -9.95
C VAL A 5 -4.51 9.57 -11.20
N ILE A 6 -3.71 8.57 -11.54
CA ILE A 6 -3.83 7.82 -12.80
C ILE A 6 -4.30 6.38 -12.60
N GLY A 7 -4.47 5.95 -11.35
CA GLY A 7 -4.98 4.62 -11.01
C GLY A 7 -5.08 4.44 -9.50
N GLY A 8 -5.92 3.52 -9.05
CA GLY A 8 -6.03 3.13 -7.65
C GLY A 8 -6.51 1.70 -7.49
N GLY A 9 -6.16 1.09 -6.36
CA GLY A 9 -6.50 -0.29 -6.05
C GLY A 9 -6.56 -0.51 -4.54
N TRP A 10 -7.45 -1.40 -4.12
CA TRP A 10 -7.64 -1.71 -2.70
C TRP A 10 -7.96 -3.17 -2.44
N VAL A 11 -7.71 -3.57 -1.20
CA VAL A 11 -8.12 -4.85 -0.60
C VAL A 11 -8.62 -4.55 0.81
N THR A 12 -9.89 -4.84 1.11
CA THR A 12 -10.49 -4.63 2.44
C THR A 12 -11.11 -5.92 2.97
N ALA A 13 -11.65 -5.88 4.19
CA ALA A 13 -12.42 -6.97 4.79
C ALA A 13 -13.73 -7.28 4.05
N VAL A 14 -14.20 -6.39 3.17
CA VAL A 14 -15.47 -6.56 2.44
C VAL A 14 -15.23 -6.98 1.00
N HIS A 15 -14.30 -6.33 0.30
CA HIS A 15 -13.98 -6.65 -1.09
C HIS A 15 -12.65 -6.01 -1.52
N TRP A 16 -12.18 -6.40 -2.69
CA TRP A 16 -11.10 -5.73 -3.42
C TRP A 16 -11.64 -5.06 -4.68
N GLY A 17 -10.84 -4.19 -5.30
CA GLY A 17 -11.24 -3.49 -6.52
C GLY A 17 -10.25 -2.43 -6.96
N ARG A 18 -10.60 -1.74 -8.05
CA ARG A 18 -9.85 -0.64 -8.64
C ARG A 18 -10.68 0.62 -8.71
N MET A 19 -10.02 1.77 -8.75
CA MET A 19 -10.69 3.07 -8.75
C MET A 19 -11.60 3.25 -9.97
N THR A 20 -11.27 2.65 -11.11
CA THR A 20 -12.12 2.70 -12.32
C THR A 20 -13.22 1.63 -12.40
N ASP A 21 -13.34 0.73 -11.40
CA ASP A 21 -14.37 -0.33 -11.40
C ASP A 21 -15.79 0.17 -11.07
N GLY A 22 -15.95 1.46 -10.74
CA GLY A 22 -17.24 2.06 -10.35
C GLY A 22 -17.70 1.70 -8.92
N ALA A 23 -16.91 0.91 -8.21
CA ALA A 23 -17.06 0.64 -6.78
C ALA A 23 -16.12 1.54 -5.95
N LYS A 24 -16.32 1.57 -4.63
CA LYS A 24 -15.48 2.30 -3.66
C LYS A 24 -15.05 1.35 -2.55
N PRO A 25 -13.88 1.55 -1.93
CA PRO A 25 -13.45 0.70 -0.81
C PRO A 25 -14.41 0.84 0.39
N ILE A 26 -14.85 -0.29 0.93
CA ILE A 26 -15.60 -0.32 2.19
C ILE A 26 -14.64 -0.70 3.32
N MET A 27 -14.40 0.26 4.21
CA MET A 27 -13.52 0.12 5.37
C MET A 27 -14.30 -0.41 6.58
N ALA A 28 -14.42 -1.73 6.67
CA ALA A 28 -15.05 -2.41 7.79
C ALA A 28 -14.02 -3.06 8.71
N GLU A 29 -14.43 -3.31 9.95
CA GLU A 29 -13.63 -4.06 10.91
C GLU A 29 -13.45 -5.52 10.43
N GLY A 30 -12.25 -6.08 10.64
CA GLY A 30 -11.97 -7.49 10.34
C GLY A 30 -10.75 -7.72 9.45
N ASP A 31 -10.44 -9.00 9.23
CA ASP A 31 -9.32 -9.43 8.41
C ASP A 31 -9.61 -9.16 6.92
N PRO A 32 -8.68 -8.57 6.16
CA PRO A 32 -8.89 -8.31 4.74
C PRO A 32 -9.06 -9.59 3.93
N LEU A 33 -9.97 -9.58 2.96
CA LEU A 33 -10.18 -10.71 2.06
C LEU A 33 -9.02 -10.80 1.08
N ILE A 34 -8.19 -11.83 1.19
CA ILE A 34 -7.07 -12.04 0.28
C ILE A 34 -7.62 -12.49 -1.07
N PRO A 35 -7.45 -11.68 -2.14
CA PRO A 35 -7.94 -12.06 -3.46
C PRO A 35 -7.18 -13.26 -4.04
N PRO A 36 -7.84 -14.11 -4.84
CA PRO A 36 -7.15 -15.19 -5.56
C PRO A 36 -6.04 -14.64 -6.47
N ALA A 37 -4.87 -15.29 -6.44
CA ALA A 37 -3.68 -14.79 -7.12
C ALA A 37 -3.86 -14.68 -8.65
N ASP A 38 -4.61 -15.60 -9.25
CA ASP A 38 -4.92 -15.64 -10.68
C ASP A 38 -5.90 -14.56 -11.13
N GLU A 39 -6.72 -14.02 -10.22
CA GLU A 39 -7.53 -12.82 -10.49
C GLU A 39 -6.67 -11.55 -10.47
N ILE A 40 -5.61 -11.53 -9.65
CA ILE A 40 -4.76 -10.35 -9.43
C ILE A 40 -3.55 -10.29 -10.35
N TYR A 41 -2.96 -11.41 -10.74
CA TYR A 41 -1.72 -11.43 -11.49
C TYR A 41 -1.87 -12.25 -12.77
N LEU A 42 -1.41 -11.73 -13.89
CA LEU A 42 -1.22 -12.55 -15.10
C LEU A 42 -0.18 -13.64 -14.84
N ASN A 43 0.90 -13.29 -14.13
CA ASN A 43 1.90 -14.21 -13.63
C ASN A 43 2.14 -13.87 -12.15
N PRO A 44 1.79 -14.74 -11.19
CA PRO A 44 2.03 -14.45 -9.78
C PRO A 44 3.51 -14.24 -9.45
N PRO A 45 3.84 -13.48 -8.37
CA PRO A 45 5.20 -13.37 -7.87
C PRO A 45 5.84 -14.74 -7.63
N VAL A 46 7.11 -14.91 -8.00
CA VAL A 46 7.83 -16.20 -7.89
C VAL A 46 7.76 -16.79 -6.48
N ARG A 47 7.77 -15.94 -5.46
CA ARG A 47 7.74 -16.31 -4.05
C ARG A 47 6.35 -16.20 -3.41
N TYR A 48 5.28 -16.06 -4.20
CA TYR A 48 3.93 -15.79 -3.68
C TYR A 48 3.47 -16.79 -2.61
N ARG A 49 3.83 -18.08 -2.74
CA ARG A 49 3.50 -19.12 -1.74
C ARG A 49 4.15 -18.91 -0.37
N ARG A 50 5.18 -18.07 -0.27
CA ARG A 50 5.85 -17.74 0.99
C ARG A 50 5.30 -16.48 1.64
N PHE A 51 4.49 -15.70 0.93
CA PHE A 51 3.97 -14.44 1.43
C PHE A 51 3.06 -14.69 2.63
N ASP A 52 3.25 -13.91 3.69
CA ASP A 52 2.28 -13.79 4.77
C ASP A 52 1.06 -12.97 4.31
N SER A 53 0.04 -12.88 5.15
CA SER A 53 -1.19 -12.14 4.84
C SER A 53 -0.89 -10.67 4.53
N TYR A 54 0.00 -10.03 5.31
CA TYR A 54 0.42 -8.64 5.10
C TYR A 54 1.00 -8.42 3.70
N CYS A 55 1.92 -9.28 3.27
CA CYS A 55 2.53 -9.22 1.95
C CYS A 55 1.53 -9.55 0.83
N GLN A 56 0.63 -10.52 1.03
CA GLN A 56 -0.42 -10.85 0.05
C GLN A 56 -1.38 -9.67 -0.18
N ILE A 57 -1.87 -9.04 0.90
CA ILE A 57 -2.79 -7.90 0.86
C ILE A 57 -2.12 -6.71 0.19
N GLY A 58 -0.92 -6.33 0.64
CA GLY A 58 -0.19 -5.19 0.11
C GLY A 58 0.20 -5.37 -1.36
N CYS A 59 0.77 -6.52 -1.73
CA CYS A 59 1.12 -6.79 -3.12
C CYS A 59 -0.11 -6.79 -4.03
N ALA A 60 -1.25 -7.27 -3.55
CA ALA A 60 -2.48 -7.30 -4.35
C ALA A 60 -3.05 -5.90 -4.59
N ALA A 61 -3.11 -5.05 -3.56
CA ALA A 61 -3.58 -3.67 -3.73
C ALA A 61 -2.66 -2.86 -4.65
N VAL A 62 -1.33 -3.06 -4.57
CA VAL A 62 -0.37 -2.47 -5.50
C VAL A 62 -0.59 -2.95 -6.94
N ALA A 63 -0.80 -4.26 -7.13
CA ALA A 63 -1.08 -4.82 -8.44
C ALA A 63 -2.37 -4.25 -9.04
N LEU A 64 -3.43 -4.11 -8.23
CA LEU A 64 -4.68 -3.49 -8.65
C LEU A 64 -4.47 -2.02 -9.06
N ALA A 65 -3.73 -1.24 -8.27
CA ALA A 65 -3.44 0.16 -8.60
C ALA A 65 -2.61 0.31 -9.89
N LEU A 66 -1.62 -0.56 -10.11
CA LEU A 66 -0.83 -0.58 -11.34
C LEU A 66 -1.67 -1.00 -12.55
N LYS A 67 -2.54 -2.01 -12.40
CA LYS A 67 -3.49 -2.42 -13.45
C LYS A 67 -4.41 -1.27 -13.83
N ASP A 68 -4.94 -0.57 -12.84
CA ASP A 68 -5.82 0.58 -13.05
C ASP A 68 -5.10 1.72 -13.81
N ALA A 69 -3.81 1.93 -13.54
CA ALA A 69 -2.97 2.88 -14.29
C ALA A 69 -2.50 2.37 -15.67
N GLY A 70 -2.71 1.09 -15.98
CA GLY A 70 -2.17 0.41 -17.15
C GLY A 70 -0.63 0.36 -17.14
N MET A 71 -0.04 0.08 -15.97
CA MET A 71 1.40 0.04 -15.70
C MET A 71 1.88 -1.29 -15.09
N ASP A 72 1.02 -2.31 -15.05
CA ASP A 72 1.25 -3.63 -14.46
C ASP A 72 2.18 -4.54 -15.30
N ARG A 73 2.53 -4.12 -16.52
CA ARG A 73 3.43 -4.88 -17.40
C ARG A 73 4.89 -4.77 -16.94
N ALA A 74 5.40 -5.83 -16.31
CA ALA A 74 6.78 -5.95 -15.83
C ALA A 74 7.82 -6.28 -16.92
N GLU A 75 7.65 -5.75 -18.15
CA GLU A 75 8.53 -6.08 -19.28
C GLU A 75 9.92 -5.47 -19.11
N ARG A 76 9.99 -4.20 -18.67
CA ARG A 76 11.22 -3.44 -18.42
C ARG A 76 11.19 -2.80 -17.03
N THR A 77 12.35 -2.36 -16.56
CA THR A 77 12.43 -1.55 -15.34
C THR A 77 11.72 -0.23 -15.52
N GLN A 78 11.05 0.24 -14.45
CA GLN A 78 10.29 1.48 -14.43
C GLN A 78 10.74 2.32 -13.23
N PRO A 79 11.14 3.59 -13.42
CA PRO A 79 11.58 4.47 -12.32
C PRO A 79 10.38 5.03 -11.55
N ILE A 80 9.60 4.13 -10.96
CA ILE A 80 8.40 4.42 -10.17
C ILE A 80 8.75 4.18 -8.71
N GLY A 81 8.51 5.20 -7.87
CA GLY A 81 8.63 5.04 -6.41
C GLY A 81 7.42 4.34 -5.82
N ILE A 82 7.58 3.70 -4.67
CA ILE A 82 6.48 3.12 -3.90
C ILE A 82 6.64 3.47 -2.43
N ILE A 83 5.64 4.11 -1.85
CA ILE A 83 5.63 4.50 -0.44
C ILE A 83 4.34 3.98 0.18
N ALA A 84 4.45 3.29 1.30
CA ALA A 84 3.28 2.91 2.07
C ALA A 84 3.37 3.47 3.47
N SER A 85 2.25 3.94 3.99
CA SER A 85 2.11 4.17 5.41
C SER A 85 1.50 2.94 6.08
N THR A 86 1.86 2.74 7.32
CA THR A 86 1.36 1.64 8.15
C THR A 86 1.41 2.06 9.61
N ARG A 87 0.42 1.63 10.39
CA ARG A 87 0.41 1.86 11.83
C ARG A 87 0.92 0.64 12.59
N TYR A 88 0.62 -0.55 12.09
CA TYR A 88 0.88 -1.80 12.81
C TYR A 88 2.00 -2.62 12.18
N GLY A 89 2.38 -2.35 10.93
CA GLY A 89 3.39 -3.13 10.21
C GLY A 89 3.05 -4.62 10.17
N CYS A 90 4.06 -5.46 10.37
CA CYS A 90 3.97 -6.92 10.26
C CYS A 90 3.66 -7.60 11.61
N PHE A 91 2.83 -6.98 12.45
CA PHE A 91 2.68 -7.33 13.87
C PHE A 91 2.40 -8.83 14.13
N GLU A 92 1.50 -9.48 13.39
CA GLU A 92 1.23 -10.92 13.57
C GLU A 92 2.46 -11.78 13.23
N THR A 93 3.17 -11.44 12.15
CA THR A 93 4.40 -12.12 11.74
C THR A 93 5.56 -11.86 12.70
N ASP A 94 5.66 -10.65 13.26
CA ASP A 94 6.64 -10.29 14.28
C ASP A 94 6.49 -11.16 15.53
N LEU A 95 5.24 -11.36 15.97
CA LEU A 95 4.92 -12.22 17.10
C LEU A 95 5.21 -13.69 16.82
N ALA A 96 4.88 -14.17 15.61
CA ALA A 96 5.20 -15.52 15.18
C ALA A 96 6.71 -15.76 15.13
N PHE A 97 7.48 -14.80 14.60
CA PHE A 97 8.94 -14.86 14.59
C PHE A 97 9.48 -14.89 16.02
N TYR A 98 9.02 -14.00 16.89
CA TYR A 98 9.43 -13.96 18.29
C TYR A 98 9.10 -15.26 19.05
N ALA A 99 8.00 -15.95 18.70
CA ALA A 99 7.71 -17.28 19.24
C ALA A 99 8.78 -18.31 18.86
N THR A 100 9.33 -18.27 17.65
CA THR A 100 10.40 -19.18 17.23
C THR A 100 11.78 -18.80 17.78
N ALA A 101 12.02 -17.50 17.97
CA ALA A 101 13.32 -16.98 18.37
C ALA A 101 13.56 -16.98 19.89
N ARG A 102 12.50 -17.06 20.71
CA ARG A 102 12.63 -17.07 22.18
C ARG A 102 13.05 -18.43 22.76
N GLU A 103 12.89 -19.51 21.99
CA GLU A 103 13.20 -20.87 22.42
C GLU A 103 14.69 -21.18 22.21
N GLU A 104 15.28 -21.93 23.14
CA GLU A 104 16.65 -22.49 23.02
C GLU A 104 17.68 -21.48 22.48
N GLU A 105 17.72 -20.28 23.08
CA GLU A 105 18.64 -19.18 22.71
C GLU A 105 18.57 -18.78 21.21
N GLY A 106 17.43 -19.02 20.56
CA GLY A 106 17.17 -18.62 19.17
C GLY A 106 17.66 -19.62 18.12
N ILE A 107 18.08 -20.83 18.51
CA ILE A 107 18.49 -21.86 17.54
C ILE A 107 17.36 -22.24 16.56
N TYR A 108 16.10 -22.04 16.96
CA TYR A 108 14.92 -22.32 16.15
C TYR A 108 14.33 -21.07 15.47
N ALA A 109 15.00 -19.93 15.53
CA ALA A 109 14.54 -18.71 14.88
C ALA A 109 14.31 -18.95 13.38
N SER A 110 13.07 -18.76 12.92
CA SER A 110 12.69 -19.07 11.54
C SER A 110 13.18 -17.99 10.58
N PRO A 111 14.10 -18.29 9.64
CA PRO A 111 14.56 -17.31 8.66
C PRO A 111 13.45 -16.88 7.69
N ASN A 112 12.48 -17.77 7.44
CA ASN A 112 11.33 -17.43 6.59
C ASN A 112 10.43 -16.40 7.28
N LEU A 113 10.13 -16.56 8.57
CA LEU A 113 9.34 -15.56 9.30
C LEU A 113 10.07 -14.24 9.39
N PHE A 114 11.37 -14.25 9.71
CA PHE A 114 12.20 -13.05 9.78
C PHE A 114 12.16 -12.20 8.49
N ALA A 115 12.15 -12.83 7.32
CA ALA A 115 12.07 -12.11 6.05
C ALA A 115 10.79 -11.27 5.91
N PHE A 116 9.72 -11.62 6.62
CA PHE A 116 8.42 -10.94 6.60
C PHE A 116 8.15 -10.11 7.87
N THR A 117 9.14 -9.87 8.74
CA THR A 117 9.01 -8.95 9.89
C THR A 117 9.31 -7.49 9.55
N LEU A 118 9.53 -7.17 8.27
CA LEU A 118 9.83 -5.82 7.81
C LEU A 118 8.56 -5.18 7.26
N PRO A 119 8.08 -4.04 7.79
CA PRO A 119 6.88 -3.37 7.26
C PRO A 119 6.97 -3.07 5.76
N GLY A 120 8.17 -2.80 5.23
CA GLY A 120 8.40 -2.58 3.81
C GLY A 120 8.42 -3.83 2.92
N ILE A 121 8.26 -5.04 3.47
CA ILE A 121 8.39 -6.29 2.69
C ILE A 121 7.37 -6.36 1.56
N ALA A 122 6.11 -5.97 1.81
CA ALA A 122 5.04 -6.04 0.83
C ALA A 122 5.33 -5.15 -0.40
N ILE A 123 5.70 -3.89 -0.17
CA ILE A 123 6.02 -2.97 -1.27
C ILE A 123 7.34 -3.32 -1.97
N SER A 124 8.27 -3.96 -1.27
CA SER A 124 9.54 -4.43 -1.84
C SER A 124 9.34 -5.63 -2.75
N GLU A 125 8.54 -6.61 -2.34
CA GLU A 125 8.16 -7.74 -3.18
C GLU A 125 7.37 -7.28 -4.41
N ALA A 126 6.45 -6.32 -4.25
CA ALA A 126 5.75 -5.70 -5.37
C ALA A 126 6.71 -4.96 -6.31
N ALA A 127 7.67 -4.19 -5.78
CA ALA A 127 8.67 -3.50 -6.58
C ALA A 127 9.53 -4.48 -7.39
N ILE A 128 9.97 -5.59 -6.78
CA ILE A 128 10.70 -6.66 -7.47
C ILE A 128 9.84 -7.26 -8.58
N HIS A 129 8.58 -7.61 -8.27
CA HIS A 129 7.68 -8.25 -9.22
C HIS A 129 7.39 -7.38 -10.44
N PHE A 130 7.13 -6.08 -10.23
CA PHE A 130 6.80 -5.13 -11.29
C PHE A 130 8.01 -4.37 -11.87
N LYS A 131 9.22 -4.72 -11.42
CA LYS A 131 10.50 -4.08 -11.80
C LYS A 131 10.51 -2.56 -11.56
N LEU A 132 9.95 -2.13 -10.42
CA LEU A 132 9.94 -0.74 -10.00
C LEU A 132 11.28 -0.41 -9.34
N THR A 133 11.91 0.69 -9.76
CA THR A 133 13.28 1.06 -9.33
C THR A 133 13.36 2.44 -8.69
N GLY A 134 12.23 3.06 -8.37
CA GLY A 134 12.22 4.33 -7.63
C GLY A 134 12.38 4.14 -6.11
N PRO A 135 12.36 5.24 -5.34
CA PRO A 135 12.38 5.22 -3.88
C PRO A 135 11.30 4.28 -3.32
N THR A 136 11.70 3.35 -2.46
CA THR A 136 10.84 2.29 -1.91
C THR A 136 11.02 2.21 -0.40
N PHE A 137 10.03 2.65 0.37
CA PHE A 137 10.09 2.64 1.84
C PHE A 137 8.72 2.81 2.50
N THR A 138 8.65 2.52 3.80
CA THR A 138 7.44 2.68 4.62
C THR A 138 7.58 3.79 5.65
N VAL A 139 6.46 4.40 6.02
CA VAL A 139 6.37 5.44 7.05
C VAL A 139 5.22 5.18 8.02
N GLY A 140 5.24 5.82 9.19
CA GLY A 140 4.14 5.76 10.15
C GLY A 140 3.08 6.82 9.87
N ASP A 141 1.81 6.49 10.14
CA ASP A 141 0.70 7.45 10.11
C ASP A 141 0.32 7.95 11.51
N PRO A 142 -0.20 9.18 11.62
CA PRO A 142 -0.97 9.60 12.78
C PRO A 142 -2.24 8.76 12.96
N ILE A 143 -2.76 8.71 14.19
CA ILE A 143 -4.01 8.01 14.51
C ILE A 143 -5.16 8.57 13.65
N GLY A 144 -5.92 7.66 13.02
CA GLY A 144 -7.09 8.00 12.19
C GLY A 144 -6.77 8.61 10.82
N GLN A 145 -5.49 8.77 10.45
CA GLN A 145 -5.09 9.46 9.22
C GLN A 145 -4.41 8.52 8.21
N ARG A 146 -5.16 7.53 7.73
CA ARG A 146 -4.65 6.49 6.81
C ARG A 146 -4.09 7.08 5.52
N GLY A 147 -2.88 6.70 5.18
CA GLY A 147 -2.19 7.13 3.97
C GLY A 147 -1.65 8.55 4.04
N HIS A 148 -1.81 9.28 5.15
CA HIS A 148 -1.48 10.70 5.23
C HIS A 148 0.01 10.96 5.00
N SER A 149 0.88 10.31 5.78
CA SER A 149 2.31 10.55 5.71
C SER A 149 2.88 10.13 4.35
N ALA A 150 2.45 8.97 3.85
CA ALA A 150 2.90 8.45 2.57
C ALA A 150 2.43 9.32 1.39
N LEU A 151 1.21 9.86 1.45
CA LEU A 151 0.66 10.74 0.41
C LEU A 151 1.43 12.06 0.33
N GLY A 152 1.67 12.71 1.48
CA GLY A 152 2.45 13.94 1.55
C GLY A 152 3.86 13.76 0.96
N ILE A 153 4.57 12.73 1.41
CA ILE A 153 5.93 12.44 0.93
C ILE A 153 5.94 12.10 -0.57
N ALA A 154 4.95 11.36 -1.06
CA ALA A 154 4.84 11.05 -2.49
C ALA A 154 4.68 12.31 -3.34
N VAL A 155 3.83 13.25 -2.89
CA VAL A 155 3.69 14.56 -3.57
C VAL A 155 4.99 15.35 -3.51
N ASP A 156 5.73 15.34 -2.41
CA ASP A 156 7.02 16.03 -2.31
C ASP A 156 8.09 15.43 -3.23
N LEU A 157 8.13 14.09 -3.38
CA LEU A 157 9.01 13.43 -4.34
C LEU A 157 8.67 13.79 -5.79
N LEU A 158 7.39 13.96 -6.10
CA LEU A 158 6.93 14.41 -7.41
C LEU A 158 7.28 15.90 -7.63
N SER A 159 7.04 16.75 -6.63
CA SER A 159 7.26 18.20 -6.69
C SER A 159 8.75 18.58 -6.76
N SER A 160 9.62 17.80 -6.12
CA SER A 160 11.07 17.95 -6.25
C SER A 160 11.64 17.45 -7.58
N GLY A 161 10.85 16.73 -8.39
CA GLY A 161 11.32 16.09 -9.61
C GLY A 161 12.12 14.80 -9.38
N THR A 162 12.24 14.33 -8.14
CA THR A 162 12.91 13.06 -7.80
C THR A 162 12.24 11.88 -8.50
N CYS A 163 10.91 11.91 -8.62
CA CYS A 163 10.12 10.92 -9.35
C CYS A 163 9.16 11.61 -10.31
N ARG A 164 8.82 10.93 -11.41
CA ARG A 164 7.69 11.33 -12.28
C ARG A 164 6.41 10.59 -11.97
N THR A 165 6.52 9.42 -11.35
CA THR A 165 5.40 8.58 -10.92
C THR A 165 5.73 7.94 -9.58
N VAL A 166 4.78 7.94 -8.65
CA VAL A 166 4.90 7.31 -7.34
C VAL A 166 3.59 6.58 -7.03
N LEU A 167 3.70 5.31 -6.65
CA LEU A 167 2.63 4.61 -5.95
C LEU A 167 2.67 5.01 -4.48
N THR A 168 1.56 5.50 -3.96
CA THR A 168 1.45 5.84 -2.53
C THR A 168 0.22 5.19 -1.93
N GLY A 169 0.31 4.76 -0.68
CA GLY A 169 -0.73 3.93 -0.09
C GLY A 169 -0.68 3.83 1.42
N TRP A 170 -1.65 3.09 1.93
CA TRP A 170 -1.74 2.63 3.31
C TRP A 170 -1.87 1.10 3.30
N LEU A 171 -1.27 0.44 4.28
CA LEU A 171 -1.32 -1.01 4.46
C LEU A 171 -1.26 -1.37 5.95
N ASP A 172 -2.28 -2.06 6.43
CA ASP A 172 -2.29 -2.75 7.72
C ASP A 172 -3.04 -4.08 7.57
N ALA A 173 -2.55 -5.16 8.19
CA ALA A 173 -3.16 -6.49 8.12
C ALA A 173 -3.67 -6.98 9.48
N GLY A 174 -4.25 -8.19 9.48
CA GLY A 174 -4.81 -8.82 10.67
C GLY A 174 -3.83 -8.84 11.84
N ASN A 175 -4.34 -8.49 13.02
CA ASN A 175 -3.57 -8.39 14.26
C ASN A 175 -4.34 -9.07 15.40
N ARG A 176 -4.40 -10.40 15.39
CA ARG A 176 -5.26 -11.19 16.30
C ARG A 176 -5.06 -10.95 17.79
N LEU A 177 -3.89 -10.44 18.20
CA LEU A 177 -3.57 -10.14 19.60
C LEU A 177 -3.76 -8.67 19.98
N LEU A 178 -3.95 -7.75 19.01
CA LEU A 178 -4.19 -6.34 19.30
C LEU A 178 -5.62 -6.09 19.84
N GLN A 179 -6.61 -6.94 19.49
CA GLN A 179 -7.99 -7.05 20.05
C GLN A 179 -8.53 -5.79 20.78
N GLN A 180 -8.44 -4.61 20.16
CA GLN A 180 -8.94 -3.35 20.75
C GLN A 180 -8.38 -3.04 22.16
N LYS A 181 -7.22 -3.59 22.54
CA LYS A 181 -6.60 -3.32 23.86
C LYS A 181 -5.94 -1.95 23.95
N THR A 182 -5.86 -1.23 22.83
CA THR A 182 -5.50 0.19 22.80
C THR A 182 -6.73 0.99 22.38
N ALA A 183 -6.98 2.11 23.05
CA ALA A 183 -8.18 2.94 22.82
C ALA A 183 -8.27 3.56 21.40
N ASP A 184 -7.23 3.37 20.59
CA ASP A 184 -7.06 3.97 19.27
C ASP A 184 -6.99 2.92 18.13
N ASP A 185 -7.20 1.63 18.41
CA ASP A 185 -7.38 0.60 17.39
C ASP A 185 -8.86 0.52 17.00
N ASP A 186 -9.18 0.94 15.78
CA ASP A 186 -10.53 0.87 15.21
C ASP A 186 -10.83 -0.48 14.53
N GLY A 187 -9.91 -1.45 14.61
CA GLY A 187 -10.02 -2.80 14.07
C GLY A 187 -10.10 -2.90 12.55
N VAL A 188 -10.01 -1.77 11.84
CA VAL A 188 -10.05 -1.72 10.39
C VAL A 188 -8.66 -2.04 9.83
N ARG A 189 -8.61 -3.02 8.93
CA ARG A 189 -7.41 -3.48 8.23
C ARG A 189 -7.66 -3.51 6.72
N GLY A 190 -6.59 -3.49 5.94
CA GLY A 190 -6.64 -3.52 4.49
C GLY A 190 -5.44 -2.83 3.86
N ALA A 191 -5.56 -2.60 2.56
CA ALA A 191 -4.62 -1.81 1.81
C ALA A 191 -5.35 -0.96 0.76
N ILE A 192 -4.85 0.26 0.57
CA ILE A 192 -5.26 1.16 -0.50
C ILE A 192 -4.00 1.77 -1.08
N PHE A 193 -3.84 1.69 -2.40
CA PHE A 193 -2.75 2.32 -3.13
C PHE A 193 -3.30 3.13 -4.30
N ILE A 194 -2.67 4.26 -4.57
CA ILE A 194 -2.95 5.11 -5.72
C ILE A 194 -1.66 5.40 -6.49
N ALA A 195 -1.77 5.48 -7.80
CA ALA A 195 -0.70 5.87 -8.71
C ALA A 195 -0.78 7.38 -8.96
N LEU A 196 0.22 8.12 -8.50
CA LEU A 196 0.36 9.55 -8.73
C LEU A 196 1.41 9.82 -9.82
N SER A 197 1.14 10.78 -10.71
CA SER A 197 2.10 11.17 -11.75
C SER A 197 2.09 12.67 -12.05
N THR A 198 3.26 13.21 -12.39
CA THR A 198 3.40 14.53 -13.02
C THR A 198 3.26 14.47 -14.55
N GLY A 199 3.30 13.27 -15.13
CA GLY A 199 2.96 12.98 -16.51
C GLY A 199 1.56 12.36 -16.64
N HIS A 200 1.29 11.74 -17.78
CA HIS A 200 0.07 10.94 -17.99
C HIS A 200 -1.25 11.70 -17.76
N ALA A 201 -1.31 12.97 -18.14
CA ALA A 201 -2.51 13.79 -17.99
C ALA A 201 -3.71 13.20 -18.75
N GLU A 202 -3.46 12.47 -19.84
CA GLU A 202 -4.46 11.76 -20.64
C GLU A 202 -5.12 10.57 -19.92
N LYS A 203 -4.49 10.06 -18.86
CA LYS A 203 -5.01 8.96 -18.03
C LYS A 203 -5.51 9.42 -16.66
N ALA A 204 -5.55 10.74 -16.41
CA ALA A 204 -5.92 11.25 -15.10
C ALA A 204 -7.39 10.92 -14.80
N ILE A 205 -7.61 10.19 -13.70
CA ILE A 205 -8.93 9.95 -13.12
C ILE A 205 -9.39 11.20 -12.37
N GLN A 206 -8.45 11.86 -11.69
CA GLN A 206 -8.64 13.14 -11.02
C GLN A 206 -7.28 13.83 -10.79
N HIS A 207 -7.33 15.09 -10.37
CA HIS A 207 -6.15 15.91 -10.10
C HIS A 207 -6.05 16.37 -8.64
N ILE A 208 -4.82 16.37 -8.14
CA ILE A 208 -4.43 16.94 -6.85
C ILE A 208 -3.69 18.25 -7.11
N ARG A 209 -4.05 19.30 -6.38
CA ARG A 209 -3.31 20.56 -6.33
C ARG A 209 -2.62 20.68 -4.99
N GLN A 210 -1.30 20.80 -5.01
CA GLN A 210 -0.52 21.20 -3.83
C GLN A 210 -0.43 22.72 -3.78
N LYS A 211 -0.89 23.31 -2.67
CA LYS A 211 -0.74 24.73 -2.32
C LYS A 211 -0.09 24.80 -0.94
N ASP A 212 1.12 25.35 -0.87
CA ASP A 212 1.96 25.29 0.32
C ASP A 212 2.10 23.84 0.81
N SER A 213 1.78 23.55 2.08
CA SER A 213 1.77 22.18 2.64
C SER A 213 0.42 21.48 2.52
N GLU A 214 -0.60 22.11 1.90
CA GLU A 214 -1.93 21.53 1.76
C GLU A 214 -2.13 20.85 0.41
N LEU A 215 -2.82 19.71 0.44
CA LEU A 215 -3.28 18.97 -0.72
C LEU A 215 -4.78 19.23 -0.93
N LEU A 216 -5.16 19.62 -2.14
CA LEU A 216 -6.53 19.96 -2.51
C LEU A 216 -6.99 19.13 -3.71
N ALA A 217 -8.20 18.60 -3.66
CA ALA A 217 -8.87 17.98 -4.79
C ALA A 217 -9.30 19.03 -5.83
N GLU A 218 -9.77 18.58 -7.00
CA GLU A 218 -10.31 19.48 -8.03
C GLU A 218 -11.47 20.34 -7.54
N SER A 219 -12.33 19.75 -6.71
CA SER A 219 -13.47 20.41 -6.07
C SER A 219 -13.06 21.52 -5.09
N GLY A 220 -11.77 21.61 -4.74
CA GLY A 220 -11.26 22.50 -3.69
C GLY A 220 -11.34 21.90 -2.28
N MET A 221 -11.88 20.68 -2.14
CA MET A 221 -11.87 19.94 -0.88
C MET A 221 -10.43 19.64 -0.44
N LYS A 222 -10.15 19.80 0.85
CA LYS A 222 -8.86 19.43 1.44
C LYS A 222 -8.73 17.90 1.49
N ILE A 223 -7.59 17.40 1.04
CA ILE A 223 -7.21 15.98 1.09
C ILE A 223 -6.36 15.81 2.35
N CYS A 224 -6.90 15.11 3.34
CA CYS A 224 -6.22 14.81 4.59
C CYS A 224 -5.68 13.38 4.58
N THR A 225 -6.36 12.46 3.93
CA THR A 225 -6.05 11.02 3.91
C THR A 225 -6.18 10.45 2.51
N ILE A 226 -5.67 9.23 2.30
CA ILE A 226 -5.87 8.55 1.02
C ILE A 226 -7.36 8.24 0.75
N MET A 227 -8.17 8.14 1.80
CA MET A 227 -9.62 7.89 1.68
C MET A 227 -10.32 9.01 0.91
N ASP A 228 -9.87 10.25 1.05
CA ASP A 228 -10.46 11.42 0.37
C ASP A 228 -10.28 11.35 -1.17
N LEU A 229 -9.41 10.46 -1.66
CA LEU A 229 -9.13 10.26 -3.07
C LEU A 229 -9.84 9.04 -3.67
N VAL A 230 -10.36 8.13 -2.86
CA VAL A 230 -11.01 6.89 -3.34
C VAL A 230 -12.50 6.82 -3.01
N ASN A 231 -13.02 7.85 -2.33
CA ASN A 231 -14.41 7.96 -1.88
C ASN A 231 -15.32 8.75 -2.84
#